data_AF-A0A7S3A5M5-F1
#
_entry.id   AF-A0A7S3A5M5-F1
#
_cell.length_a   1.000
_cell.length_b   1.000
_cell.length_c   1.000
_cell.angle_alpha   90.00
_cell.angle_beta   90.00
_cell.angle_gamma   90.00
#
_symmetry.space_group_name_H-M   'P 1'
#
loop_
_entity.id
_entity.type
_entity.pdbx_description
1 polymer ?
#
loop_
_entity_poly.entity_id
_entity_poly.type
_entity_poly.pdbx_seq_one_letter_code
_entity_poly.pdbx_strand_id
1 'polypeptide(L)'
;MTMEELTLFREEVVKTLAENNITVVHEPFAVVASMYPKKASDGSVKVGREYPWGFVEVENENYSDIGALRRCILTDGLSDLKRRKIELYEGYRSRTLLRRQSGIVKRVIGVLIRVSRPVYLWTCM
;
A
#
# COMPACT_ATOMS: atom_id res chain seq x y z
N MET A 1 14.77 16.11 -16.34
CA MET A 1 14.55 16.48 -14.93
C MET A 1 15.91 16.81 -14.36
N THR A 2 16.14 18.05 -13.99
CA THR A 2 17.41 18.45 -13.37
C THR A 2 17.43 17.99 -11.90
N MET A 3 18.62 17.93 -11.29
CA MET A 3 18.75 17.49 -9.88
C MET A 3 17.99 18.42 -8.93
N GLU A 4 17.88 19.69 -9.27
CA GLU A 4 17.16 20.71 -8.49
C GLU A 4 15.64 20.48 -8.50
N GLU A 5 15.09 20.01 -9.62
CA GLU A 5 13.65 19.68 -9.69
C GLU A 5 13.30 18.48 -8.81
N LEU A 6 14.21 17.50 -8.71
CA LEU A 6 14.03 16.32 -7.85
C LEU A 6 14.05 16.68 -6.36
N THR A 7 14.94 17.58 -5.94
CA THR A 7 15.01 18.04 -4.55
C THR A 7 13.77 18.81 -4.15
N LEU A 8 13.30 19.72 -5.02
CA LEU A 8 12.07 20.48 -4.76
C LEU A 8 10.85 19.56 -4.65
N PHE A 9 10.73 18.58 -5.54
CA PHE A 9 9.65 17.60 -5.47
C PHE A 9 9.64 16.82 -4.16
N ARG A 10 10.82 16.38 -3.70
CA ARG A 10 10.98 15.67 -2.42
C ARG A 10 10.52 16.51 -1.24
N GLU A 11 10.95 17.77 -1.18
CA GLU A 11 10.54 18.72 -0.14
C GLU A 11 9.02 18.95 -0.13
N GLU A 12 8.41 19.11 -1.30
CA GLU A 12 6.96 19.29 -1.45
C GLU A 12 6.19 18.06 -0.94
N VAL A 13 6.62 16.86 -1.33
CA VAL A 13 5.96 15.62 -0.87
C VAL A 13 6.11 15.46 0.65
N VAL A 14 7.29 15.71 1.21
CA VAL A 14 7.49 15.64 2.67
C VAL A 14 6.58 16.63 3.41
N LYS A 15 6.44 17.86 2.88
CA LYS A 15 5.55 18.87 3.46
C LYS A 15 4.08 18.42 3.45
N THR A 16 3.58 17.93 2.31
CA THR A 16 2.19 17.46 2.20
C THR A 16 1.91 16.26 3.11
N LEU A 17 2.89 15.37 3.31
CA LEU A 17 2.75 14.24 4.24
C LEU A 17 2.70 14.70 5.70
N ALA A 18 3.50 15.71 6.07
CA ALA A 18 3.48 16.30 7.40
C ALA A 18 2.12 16.98 7.71
N GLU A 19 1.56 17.71 6.75
CA GLU A 19 0.23 18.34 6.88
C GLU A 19 -0.89 17.32 7.14
N ASN A 20 -0.77 16.11 6.58
CA ASN A 20 -1.75 15.03 6.78
C ASN A 20 -1.47 14.16 8.02
N ASN A 21 -0.48 14.51 8.84
CA ASN A 21 -0.03 13.72 10.00
C ASN A 21 0.34 12.26 9.65
N ILE A 22 0.86 12.05 8.44
CA ILE A 22 1.32 10.72 8.00
C ILE A 22 2.78 10.59 8.43
N THR A 23 3.05 9.73 9.41
CA THR A 23 4.42 9.40 9.80
C THR A 23 5.09 8.59 8.70
N VAL A 24 5.99 9.23 7.97
CA VAL A 24 6.78 8.57 6.93
C VAL A 24 8.04 8.00 7.56
N VAL A 25 8.26 6.69 7.40
CA VAL A 25 9.46 6.00 7.91
C VAL A 25 10.67 6.25 7.01
N HIS A 26 10.42 6.60 5.75
CA HIS A 26 11.44 6.90 4.75
C HIS A 26 10.93 7.97 3.79
N GLU A 27 11.84 8.76 3.21
CA GLU A 27 11.53 9.70 2.12
C GLU A 27 10.94 8.97 0.89
N PRO A 28 10.03 9.59 0.11
CA PRO A 28 9.54 9.01 -1.14
C PRO A 28 10.69 8.66 -2.10
N PHE A 29 10.69 7.41 -2.58
CA PHE A 29 11.71 6.92 -3.51
C PHE A 29 11.41 7.35 -4.95
N ALA A 30 12.38 7.96 -5.62
CA ALA A 30 12.33 8.23 -7.06
C ALA A 30 12.97 7.06 -7.82
N VAL A 31 12.14 6.17 -8.37
CA VAL A 31 12.61 4.92 -8.97
C VAL A 31 12.41 4.91 -10.49
N VAL A 32 13.46 4.50 -11.20
CA VAL A 32 13.41 4.15 -12.62
C VAL A 32 13.57 2.64 -12.75
N ALA A 33 12.68 1.98 -13.49
CA ALA A 33 12.75 0.54 -13.74
C ALA A 33 13.03 0.24 -15.22
N SER A 34 13.86 -0.77 -15.47
CA SER A 34 14.05 -1.37 -16.80
C SER A 34 14.31 -2.87 -16.63
N MET A 35 13.90 -3.65 -17.63
CA MET A 35 14.17 -5.09 -17.73
C MET A 35 15.18 -5.42 -18.84
N TYR A 36 15.54 -4.42 -19.66
CA TYR A 36 16.38 -4.62 -20.83
C TYR A 36 17.84 -4.33 -20.51
N PRO A 37 18.72 -5.34 -20.52
CA PRO A 37 20.16 -5.12 -20.40
C PRO A 37 20.68 -4.42 -21.65
N LYS A 38 21.53 -3.42 -21.46
CA LYS A 38 22.22 -2.69 -22.52
C LYS A 38 23.72 -2.73 -22.27
N LYS A 39 24.50 -2.82 -23.35
CA LYS A 39 25.96 -2.71 -23.25
C LYS A 39 26.31 -1.24 -23.07
N ALA A 40 26.94 -0.91 -21.95
CA ALA A 40 27.48 0.43 -21.73
C ALA A 40 28.76 0.64 -22.56
N SER A 41 29.18 1.91 -22.67
CA SER A 41 30.45 2.30 -23.30
C SER A 41 31.65 1.52 -22.74
N ASP A 42 31.58 1.17 -21.47
CA ASP A 42 32.68 0.56 -20.70
C ASP A 42 32.71 -0.98 -20.87
N GLY A 43 31.86 -1.53 -21.74
CA GLY A 43 31.75 -2.97 -22.00
C GLY A 43 30.94 -3.76 -20.96
N SER A 44 30.58 -3.14 -19.83
CA SER A 44 29.70 -3.74 -18.82
C SER A 44 28.24 -3.80 -19.31
N VAL A 45 27.53 -4.88 -18.97
CA VAL A 45 26.10 -5.00 -19.21
C VAL A 45 25.35 -4.32 -18.06
N LYS A 46 24.71 -3.19 -18.35
CA LYS A 46 23.97 -2.38 -17.38
C LYS A 46 22.49 -2.34 -17.77
N VAL A 47 21.61 -2.37 -16.79
CA VAL A 47 20.16 -2.29 -17.02
C VAL A 47 19.76 -0.81 -17.04
N GLY A 48 19.06 -0.38 -18.09
CA GLY A 48 18.75 1.04 -18.24
C GLY A 48 17.71 1.33 -19.32
N ARG A 49 17.31 2.61 -19.42
CA ARG A 49 16.41 3.12 -20.46
C ARG A 49 17.18 4.06 -21.36
N GLU A 50 17.03 3.85 -22.67
CA GLU A 50 17.70 4.64 -23.70
C GLU A 50 16.70 5.60 -24.31
N TYR A 51 17.06 6.88 -24.34
CA TYR A 51 16.32 7.95 -24.99
C TYR A 51 17.23 8.65 -26.01
N PRO A 52 16.66 9.36 -27.00
CA PRO A 52 17.45 10.11 -27.98
C PRO A 52 18.40 11.15 -27.37
N TRP A 53 18.08 11.65 -26.17
CA TRP A 53 18.89 12.63 -25.42
C TRP A 53 19.82 12.01 -24.38
N GLY A 54 19.84 10.69 -24.21
CA GLY A 54 20.75 10.04 -23.27
C GLY A 54 20.29 8.68 -22.77
N PHE A 55 21.20 8.00 -22.08
CA PHE A 55 20.96 6.72 -21.44
C PHE A 55 20.84 6.89 -19.93
N VAL A 56 19.74 6.40 -19.35
CA VAL A 56 19.50 6.41 -17.91
C VAL A 56 19.79 5.02 -17.36
N GLU A 57 20.85 4.92 -16.57
CA GLU A 57 21.22 3.71 -15.84
C GLU A 57 20.33 3.54 -14.61
N VAL A 58 19.73 2.35 -14.44
CA VAL A 58 18.79 2.07 -13.34
C VAL A 58 19.50 1.94 -12.00
N GLU A 59 20.70 1.36 -11.97
CA GLU A 59 21.48 1.11 -10.75
C GLU A 59 22.33 2.31 -10.29
N ASN A 60 22.23 3.43 -10.99
CA ASN A 60 22.96 4.64 -10.64
C ASN A 60 22.22 5.43 -9.55
N GLU A 61 22.84 5.57 -8.37
CA GLU A 61 22.26 6.24 -7.20
C GLU A 61 21.97 7.74 -7.44
N ASN A 62 22.59 8.37 -8.44
CA ASN A 62 22.33 9.78 -8.76
C ASN A 62 20.98 10.00 -9.46
N TYR A 63 20.48 9.01 -10.19
CA TYR A 63 19.25 9.14 -11.01
C TYR A 63 18.09 8.30 -10.48
N SER A 64 18.37 7.28 -9.67
CA SER A 64 17.38 6.29 -9.25
C SER A 64 17.69 5.77 -7.85
N ASP A 65 16.68 5.80 -6.99
CA ASP A 65 16.76 5.29 -5.61
C ASP A 65 16.46 3.78 -5.52
N ILE A 66 16.54 3.03 -6.63
CA ILE A 66 16.20 1.60 -6.64
C ILE A 66 17.03 0.78 -5.65
N GLY A 67 18.30 1.16 -5.45
CA GLY A 67 19.18 0.55 -4.47
C GLY A 67 18.69 0.77 -3.04
N ALA A 68 18.31 2.01 -2.71
CA ALA A 68 17.75 2.37 -1.41
C ALA A 68 16.40 1.67 -1.16
N LEU A 69 15.52 1.64 -2.17
CA LEU A 69 14.24 0.92 -2.10
C LEU A 69 14.46 -0.58 -1.81
N ARG A 70 15.42 -1.20 -2.50
CA ARG A 70 15.74 -2.63 -2.31
C ARG A 70 16.22 -2.92 -0.90
N ARG A 71 17.11 -2.09 -0.34
CA ARG A 71 17.59 -2.21 1.05
C ARG A 71 16.43 -2.05 2.03
N CYS A 72 15.60 -1.02 1.83
CA CYS A 72 14.43 -0.75 2.67
C CYS A 72 13.43 -1.91 2.69
N ILE A 73 13.13 -2.54 1.55
CA ILE A 73 12.14 -3.63 1.49
C ILE A 73 12.73 -4.96 1.93
N LEU A 74 13.91 -5.33 1.43
CA LEU A 74 14.44 -6.69 1.57
C LEU A 74 15.30 -6.87 2.81
N THR A 75 16.09 -5.86 3.18
CA THR A 75 17.07 -5.97 4.27
C THR A 75 16.45 -5.51 5.59
N ASP A 76 15.95 -4.28 5.63
CA ASP A 76 15.62 -3.63 6.90
C ASP A 76 14.12 -3.73 7.24
N GLY A 77 13.23 -3.54 6.26
CA GLY A 77 11.79 -3.33 6.49
C GLY A 77 10.90 -4.57 6.41
N LEU A 78 11.41 -5.74 5.98
CA LEU A 78 10.57 -6.91 5.73
C LEU A 78 9.85 -7.42 6.99
N SER A 79 10.56 -7.41 8.12
CA SER A 79 10.02 -7.81 9.42
C SER A 79 8.88 -6.90 9.87
N ASP A 80 9.01 -5.59 9.66
CA ASP A 80 8.00 -4.60 10.03
C ASP A 80 6.78 -4.66 9.12
N LEU A 81 6.98 -4.82 7.81
CA LEU A 81 5.88 -5.04 6.87
C LEU A 81 5.09 -6.30 7.23
N LYS A 82 5.78 -7.38 7.61
CA LYS A 82 5.15 -8.63 8.04
C LYS A 82 4.35 -8.43 9.32
N ARG A 83 4.91 -7.76 10.34
CA ARG A 83 4.21 -7.43 11.58
C ARG A 83 2.95 -6.61 11.32
N ARG A 84 3.07 -5.53 10.53
CA ARG A 84 1.93 -4.66 10.22
C ARG A 84 0.83 -5.37 9.45
N LYS A 85 1.19 -6.27 8.52
CA LYS A 85 0.22 -7.13 7.83
C LYS A 85 -0.60 -7.98 8.82
N ILE A 86 0.06 -8.59 9.80
CA ILE A 86 -0.61 -9.45 10.80
C ILE A 86 -1.60 -8.63 11.61
N GLU A 87 -1.22 -7.45 12.10
CA GLU A 87 -2.11 -6.56 12.85
C GLU A 87 -3.36 -6.18 12.04
N LEU A 88 -3.16 -5.77 10.78
CA LEU A 88 -4.27 -5.41 9.88
C LEU A 88 -5.18 -6.60 9.59
N TYR A 89 -4.60 -7.79 9.40
CA TYR A 89 -5.33 -9.03 9.17
C TYR A 89 -6.17 -9.42 10.40
N GLU A 90 -5.60 -9.43 11.60
CA GLU A 90 -6.34 -9.79 12.82
C GLU A 90 -7.42 -8.75 13.14
N GLY A 91 -7.18 -7.47 12.88
CA GLY A 91 -8.21 -6.43 12.95
C GLY A 91 -9.36 -6.68 11.98
N TYR A 92 -9.07 -7.03 10.73
CA TYR A 92 -10.09 -7.40 9.74
C TYR A 92 -10.85 -8.68 10.14
N ARG A 93 -10.15 -9.71 10.60
CA ARG A 93 -10.72 -10.98 11.04
C ARG A 93 -11.72 -10.76 12.17
N SER A 94 -11.35 -9.98 13.17
CA SER A 94 -12.21 -9.66 14.33
C SER A 94 -13.48 -8.92 13.89
N ARG A 95 -13.34 -7.88 13.06
CA ARG A 95 -14.49 -7.13 12.50
C ARG A 95 -15.44 -8.03 11.70
N THR A 96 -14.89 -8.94 10.91
CA THR A 96 -15.68 -9.87 10.09
C THR A 96 -16.45 -10.87 10.94
N LEU A 97 -15.83 -11.40 12.00
CA LEU A 97 -16.49 -12.33 12.94
C LEU A 97 -17.62 -11.65 13.70
N LEU A 98 -17.39 -10.42 14.20
CA LEU A 98 -18.43 -9.62 14.87
C LEU A 98 -19.61 -9.31 13.93
N ARG A 99 -19.32 -8.97 12.67
CA ARG A 99 -20.36 -8.75 11.65
C ARG A 99 -21.17 -10.01 11.37
N ARG A 100 -20.53 -11.18 11.33
CA ARG A 100 -21.22 -12.47 11.15
C ARG A 100 -22.09 -12.82 12.35
N GLN A 101 -21.57 -12.68 13.57
CA GLN A 101 -22.33 -12.96 14.81
C GLN A 101 -23.53 -12.03 14.96
N SER A 102 -23.36 -10.72 14.74
CA SER A 102 -24.48 -9.76 14.76
C SER A 102 -25.52 -10.04 13.67
N GLY A 103 -25.12 -10.53 12.50
CA GLY A 103 -26.05 -10.98 11.45
C GLY A 103 -26.84 -12.25 11.81
N ILE A 104 -26.27 -13.13 12.64
CA ILE A 104 -26.98 -14.30 13.19
C ILE A 104 -27.98 -13.85 14.24
N VAL A 105 -27.57 -12.99 15.19
CA VAL A 105 -28.46 -12.44 16.22
C VAL A 105 -29.64 -11.67 15.60
N LYS A 106 -29.38 -10.83 14.58
CA LYS A 106 -30.45 -10.13 13.84
C LYS A 106 -31.41 -11.08 13.12
N ARG A 107 -30.91 -12.19 12.56
CA ARG A 107 -31.76 -13.22 11.95
C ARG A 107 -32.60 -13.97 12.99
N VAL A 108 -32.00 -14.38 14.10
CA VAL A 108 -32.71 -15.10 15.17
C VAL A 108 -33.77 -14.22 15.82
N ILE A 109 -33.44 -12.97 16.17
CA ILE A 109 -34.40 -12.02 16.73
C ILE A 109 -35.49 -11.67 15.71
N GLY A 110 -35.15 -11.47 14.44
CA GLY A 110 -36.13 -11.23 13.38
C GLY A 110 -37.09 -12.41 13.17
N VAL A 111 -36.60 -13.64 13.28
CA VAL A 111 -37.44 -14.86 13.26
C VAL A 111 -38.29 -14.94 14.53
N LEU A 112 -37.73 -14.66 15.70
CA LEU A 112 -38.47 -14.70 16.97
C LEU A 112 -39.62 -13.68 16.98
N ILE A 113 -39.39 -12.45 16.51
CA ILE A 113 -40.42 -11.41 16.37
C ILE A 113 -41.48 -11.83 15.34
N ARG A 114 -41.10 -12.54 14.28
CA ARG A 114 -42.02 -13.01 13.24
C ARG A 114 -42.90 -14.17 13.71
N VAL A 115 -42.38 -15.04 14.58
CA VAL A 115 -43.12 -16.17 15.19
C VAL A 115 -43.94 -15.71 16.40
N SER A 116 -43.53 -14.63 17.06
CA SER A 116 -44.21 -14.07 18.24
C SER A 116 -45.35 -13.10 17.91
N ARG A 117 -45.71 -12.87 16.64
CA ARG A 117 -46.92 -12.11 16.31
C ARG A 117 -48.14 -13.04 16.43
N PRO A 118 -48.99 -12.87 17.46
CA PRO A 118 -50.18 -13.71 17.62
C PRO A 118 -51.13 -13.47 16.44
N VAL A 119 -51.63 -14.56 15.85
CA VAL A 119 -52.64 -14.55 14.77
C VAL A 119 -54.04 -14.17 15.30
N TYR A 120 -54.17 -13.88 16.59
CA TYR A 120 -55.44 -13.58 17.25
C TYR A 120 -55.81 -12.10 17.09
N LEU A 121 -56.14 -11.66 15.87
CA LEU A 121 -56.84 -10.38 15.63
C LEU A 121 -57.71 -10.40 14.36
N TRP A 122 -57.98 -11.57 13.76
CA TRP A 122 -58.75 -11.70 12.51
C TRP A 122 -60.02 -12.55 12.65
N THR A 123 -60.61 -12.58 13.84
CA THR A 123 -61.93 -13.18 14.06
C THR A 123 -62.72 -12.34 15.06
N CYS A 124 -63.30 -11.21 14.63
CA CYS A 124 -64.63 -10.77 15.06
C CYS A 124 -65.06 -9.48 14.37
N MET A 125 -66.23 -9.58 13.74
CA MET A 125 -67.18 -8.57 13.26
C MET A 125 -66.85 -7.77 12.01
#